data_AF-A0A520HFU1-F1
#
_entry.id   AF-A0A520HFU1-F1
#
_cell.length_a   1.000
_cell.length_b   1.000
_cell.length_c   1.000
_cell.angle_alpha   90.00
_cell.angle_beta   90.00
_cell.angle_gamma   90.00
#
_symmetry.space_group_name_H-M   'P 1'
#
loop_
_entity.id
_entity.type
_entity.pdbx_description
1 polymer ?
#
loop_
_entity_poly.entity_id
_entity_poly.type
_entity_poly.pdbx_seq_one_letter_code
_entity_poly.pdbx_strand_id
1 'polypeptide(L)'
;HYPAADIVDVVRALTERTRGSTVFTFAPQTPLLMAMLGAGRLFPRGDRSPAILPVREARLRRRIEAALPAARLGRDQRISASFYTSHALEVLSR
;
A
#
# COMPACT_ATOMS: atom_id res chain seq x y z
N HIS A 1 -1.92 -0.83 -11.46
CA HIS A 1 -1.61 -0.75 -10.02
C HIS A 1 -2.92 -0.80 -9.26
N TYR A 2 -2.96 -1.34 -8.04
CA TYR A 2 -4.20 -1.60 -7.32
C TYR A 2 -4.63 -0.40 -6.46
N PRO A 3 -5.87 0.10 -6.61
CA PRO A 3 -6.49 1.01 -5.66
C PRO A 3 -6.47 0.47 -4.24
N ALA A 4 -6.49 1.37 -3.25
CA ALA A 4 -6.52 0.99 -1.85
C ALA A 4 -7.80 0.25 -1.41
N ALA A 5 -8.83 0.15 -2.26
CA ALA A 5 -10.01 -0.67 -1.99
C ALA A 5 -9.71 -2.13 -2.33
N ASP A 6 -9.22 -2.39 -3.54
CA ASP A 6 -8.82 -3.71 -4.02
C ASP A 6 -7.78 -4.36 -3.11
N ILE A 7 -6.80 -3.59 -2.61
CA ILE A 7 -5.83 -4.09 -1.63
C ILE A 7 -6.53 -4.60 -0.37
N VAL A 8 -7.52 -3.86 0.15
CA VAL A 8 -8.26 -4.23 1.37
C VAL A 8 -9.10 -5.47 1.13
N ASP A 9 -9.73 -5.60 -0.04
CA ASP A 9 -10.53 -6.78 -0.39
C ASP A 9 -9.67 -8.05 -0.45
N VAL A 10 -8.48 -7.96 -1.05
CA VAL A 10 -7.51 -9.06 -1.11
C VAL A 10 -6.99 -9.40 0.28
N VAL A 11 -6.57 -8.39 1.06
CA VAL A 11 -6.08 -8.60 2.43
C VAL A 11 -7.15 -9.26 3.30
N ARG A 12 -8.40 -8.79 3.22
CA ARG A 12 -9.53 -9.40 3.93
C ARG A 12 -9.69 -10.87 3.58
N ALA A 13 -9.81 -11.19 2.28
CA ALA A 13 -10.01 -12.55 1.81
C ALA A 13 -8.86 -13.50 2.21
N LEU A 14 -7.62 -13.01 2.19
CA LEU A 14 -6.45 -13.80 2.60
C LEU A 14 -6.40 -13.98 4.12
N THR A 15 -6.63 -12.92 4.90
CA THR A 15 -6.58 -12.96 6.37
C THR A 15 -7.69 -13.85 6.94
N GLU A 16 -8.90 -13.83 6.39
CA GLU A 16 -10.01 -14.71 6.82
C GLU A 16 -9.68 -16.21 6.67
N ARG A 17 -8.72 -16.56 5.80
CA ARG A 17 -8.31 -17.95 5.50
C ARG A 17 -6.97 -18.33 6.11
N THR A 18 -6.32 -17.41 6.82
CA THR A 18 -4.97 -17.59 7.36
C THR A 18 -5.02 -17.75 8.86
N ARG A 19 -4.28 -18.73 9.41
CA ARG A 19 -4.01 -18.80 10.85
C ARG A 19 -2.70 -18.06 11.13
N GLY A 20 -2.69 -17.15 12.08
CA GLY A 20 -1.49 -16.39 12.48
C GLY A 20 -1.46 -14.99 11.87
N SER A 21 -0.86 -14.82 10.69
CA SER A 21 -0.74 -13.49 10.07
C SER A 21 -0.65 -13.48 8.55
N THR A 22 -1.12 -12.39 7.95
CA THR A 22 -0.96 -12.04 6.54
C THR A 22 -0.03 -10.83 6.44
N VAL A 23 1.07 -10.96 5.69
CA VAL A 23 2.02 -9.87 5.45
C VAL A 23 1.98 -9.50 3.98
N PHE A 24 1.94 -8.20 3.70
CA PHE A 24 1.91 -7.70 2.33
C PHE A 24 2.72 -6.41 2.20
N THR A 25 3.11 -6.07 0.97
CA THR A 25 3.82 -4.83 0.66
C THR A 25 3.00 -3.92 -0.25
N PHE A 26 3.15 -2.62 -0.06
CA PHE A 26 2.54 -1.61 -0.92
C PHE A 26 3.50 -0.43 -1.14
N ALA A 27 3.33 0.31 -2.24
CA ALA A 27 4.03 1.56 -2.46
C ALA A 27 3.36 2.67 -1.64
N PRO A 28 4.00 3.19 -0.57
CA PRO A 28 3.39 4.22 0.23
C PRO A 28 3.41 5.56 -0.51
N GLN A 29 2.36 6.36 -0.33
CA GLN A 29 2.36 7.74 -0.79
C GLN A 29 3.32 8.58 0.07
N THR A 30 4.41 9.03 -0.53
CA THR A 30 5.36 9.97 0.10
C THR A 30 5.34 11.33 -0.61
N PRO A 31 5.64 12.45 0.06
CA PRO A 31 5.71 13.76 -0.57
C PRO A 31 6.69 13.79 -1.75
N LEU A 32 7.88 13.20 -1.58
CA LEU A 32 8.89 13.09 -2.62
C LEU A 32 8.37 12.32 -3.84
N LEU A 33 7.75 11.16 -3.63
CA LEU A 33 7.19 10.36 -4.73
C LEU A 33 6.08 11.13 -5.47
N MET A 34 5.23 11.83 -4.74
CA MET A 34 4.19 12.66 -5.35
C MET A 34 4.76 13.85 -6.13
N ALA A 35 5.86 14.45 -5.66
CA ALA A 35 6.57 15.51 -6.39
C ALA A 35 7.20 14.96 -7.68
N MET A 36 7.85 13.80 -7.62
CA MET A 36 8.42 13.13 -8.80
C MET A 36 7.35 12.75 -9.83
N LEU A 37 6.21 12.20 -9.39
CA LEU A 37 5.06 11.93 -10.25
C LEU A 37 4.41 13.21 -10.78
N GLY A 38 4.50 14.32 -10.04
CA GLY A 38 4.07 15.64 -10.48
C GLY A 38 4.97 16.17 -11.61
N ALA A 39 6.28 16.16 -11.39
CA ALA A 39 7.28 16.57 -12.38
C ALA A 39 7.20 15.70 -13.66
N GLY A 40 6.99 14.40 -13.52
CA GLY A 40 6.79 13.47 -14.64
C GLY A 40 5.62 13.82 -15.57
N ARG A 41 4.62 14.59 -15.11
CA ARG A 41 3.48 15.03 -15.95
C ARG A 41 3.84 16.19 -16.87
N LEU A 42 4.95 16.89 -16.62
CA LEU A 42 5.45 17.98 -17.45
C LEU A 42 6.20 17.46 -18.70
N PHE A 43 6.48 16.15 -18.79
CA PHE A 43 7.10 15.53 -19.95
C PHE A 43 6.06 15.17 -21.05
N PRO A 44 6.48 15.17 -22.34
CA PRO A 44 5.61 14.82 -23.47
C PRO A 44 4.95 13.45 -23.27
N ARG A 45 3.72 13.28 -23.76
CA ARG A 45 2.88 12.08 -23.52
C ARG A 45 3.58 10.74 -23.84
N GLY A 46 4.51 10.72 -24.80
CA GLY A 46 5.26 9.53 -25.21
C GLY A 46 6.31 9.04 -24.20
N ASP A 47 6.66 9.86 -23.21
CA ASP A 47 7.76 9.59 -22.26
C ASP A 47 7.29 9.56 -20.79
N ARG A 48 5.97 9.42 -20.58
CA ARG A 48 5.40 9.37 -19.24
C ARG A 48 5.70 8.02 -18.59
N SER A 49 6.38 8.08 -17.45
CA SER A 49 6.54 6.94 -16.53
C SER A 49 5.19 6.27 -16.21
N PRO A 50 5.14 4.91 -16.10
CA PRO A 50 3.91 4.15 -15.87
C PRO A 50 3.14 4.63 -14.64
N ALA A 51 1.80 4.58 -14.72
CA ALA A 51 0.92 5.02 -13.65
C ALA A 51 1.02 4.10 -12.42
N ILE A 52 1.88 4.47 -11.48
CA ILE A 52 1.85 3.92 -10.14
C ILE A 52 0.72 4.59 -9.33
N LEU A 53 0.09 3.84 -8.43
CA LEU A 53 -0.91 4.36 -7.49
C LEU A 53 -0.37 4.24 -6.07
N PRO A 54 0.37 5.25 -5.58
CA PRO A 54 0.84 5.24 -4.21
C PRO A 54 -0.33 5.30 -3.25
N VAL A 55 -0.25 4.52 -2.16
CA VAL A 55 -1.34 4.40 -1.19
C VAL A 55 -1.00 5.16 0.07
N ARG A 56 -1.93 5.99 0.55
CA ARG A 56 -1.83 6.62 1.87
C ARG A 56 -1.98 5.55 2.93
N GLU A 57 -0.89 5.27 3.62
CA GLU A 57 -0.82 4.28 4.70
C GLU A 57 -1.94 4.47 5.74
N ALA A 58 -2.11 5.67 6.28
CA ALA A 58 -3.16 5.95 7.27
C ALA A 58 -4.58 5.64 6.74
N ARG A 59 -4.83 5.85 5.45
CA ARG A 59 -6.11 5.50 4.81
C ARG A 59 -6.25 4.00 4.66
N LEU A 60 -5.18 3.31 4.31
CA LEU A 60 -5.16 1.86 4.15
C LEU A 60 -5.38 1.15 5.49
N ARG A 61 -4.65 1.56 6.54
CA ARG A 61 -4.81 1.05 7.92
C ARG A 61 -6.24 1.13 8.40
N ARG A 62 -6.84 2.33 8.35
CA ARG A 62 -8.24 2.54 8.75
C ARG A 62 -9.23 1.65 7.98
N ARG A 63 -8.97 1.39 6.70
CA ARG A 63 -9.85 0.52 5.90
C ARG A 63 -9.67 -0.94 6.24
N ILE A 64 -8.45 -1.39 6.54
CA ILE A 64 -8.19 -2.75 7.00
C ILE A 64 -8.87 -2.97 8.36
N GLU A 65 -8.72 -2.05 9.31
CA GLU A 65 -9.38 -2.12 10.61
C GLU A 65 -10.91 -2.17 10.49
N ALA A 66 -11.49 -1.37 9.59
CA ALA A 66 -12.93 -1.40 9.33
C ALA A 66 -13.41 -2.71 8.66
N ALA A 67 -12.62 -3.27 7.75
CA ALA A 67 -12.94 -4.49 7.02
C ALA A 67 -12.70 -5.77 7.83
N LEU A 68 -11.77 -5.73 8.78
CA LEU A 68 -11.36 -6.84 9.65
C LEU A 68 -11.35 -6.38 11.11
N PRO A 69 -12.51 -6.09 11.73
CA PRO A 69 -12.57 -5.56 13.11
C PRO A 69 -12.05 -6.54 14.18
N ALA A 70 -11.93 -7.81 13.81
CA ALA A 70 -11.38 -8.88 14.63
C ALA A 70 -9.85 -9.00 14.55
N ALA A 71 -9.25 -8.51 13.46
CA ALA A 71 -7.82 -8.61 13.21
C ALA A 71 -7.07 -7.48 13.93
N ARG A 72 -5.75 -7.65 14.08
CA ARG A 72 -4.86 -6.60 14.61
C ARG A 72 -3.79 -6.26 13.59
N LEU A 73 -3.45 -4.98 13.46
CA LEU A 73 -2.26 -4.57 12.71
C LEU A 73 -1.02 -4.89 13.56
N GLY A 74 -0.09 -5.63 12.97
CA GLY A 74 1.13 -6.09 13.62
C GLY A 74 2.33 -5.24 13.22
N ARG A 75 3.45 -5.92 12.96
CA ARG A 75 4.70 -5.29 12.53
C ARG A 75 4.53 -4.53 11.22
N ASP A 76 5.26 -3.44 11.10
CA ASP A 76 5.36 -2.66 9.87
C ASP A 76 6.82 -2.27 9.60
N GLN A 77 7.16 -2.12 8.32
CA GLN A 77 8.49 -1.67 7.91
C GLN A 77 8.42 -0.95 6.58
N ARG A 78 8.88 0.30 6.56
CA ARG A 78 9.10 1.05 5.32
C ARG A 78 10.58 0.99 4.92
N ILE A 79 10.83 0.72 3.64
CA ILE A 79 12.14 0.77 3.01
C ILE A 79 12.10 1.84 1.92
N SER A 80 13.15 2.66 1.84
CA SER A 80 13.32 3.70 0.83
C SER A 80 14.77 3.69 0.36
N ALA A 81 14.99 3.46 -0.94
CA ALA A 81 16.31 3.42 -1.54
C ALA A 81 16.24 3.94 -2.98
N SER A 82 16.97 5.02 -3.28
CA SER A 82 17.00 5.67 -4.59
C SER A 82 15.61 5.95 -5.16
N PHE A 83 15.16 5.11 -6.11
CA PHE A 83 13.87 5.22 -6.79
C PHE A 83 12.83 4.19 -6.33
N TYR A 84 13.19 3.37 -5.35
CA TYR A 84 12.34 2.32 -4.79
C TYR A 84 11.84 2.72 -3.40
N THR A 85 10.54 2.62 -3.20
CA THR A 85 9.91 2.78 -1.88
C THR A 85 8.84 1.73 -1.71
N SER A 86 8.90 0.99 -0.62
CA SER A 86 7.95 -0.06 -0.29
C SER A 86 7.68 -0.09 1.21
N HIS A 87 6.46 -0.44 1.60
CA HIS A 87 6.05 -0.56 2.98
C HIS A 87 5.41 -1.95 3.18
N ALA A 88 6.02 -2.77 4.04
CA ALA A 88 5.47 -4.03 4.54
C ALA A 88 4.55 -3.79 5.74
N LEU A 89 3.35 -4.39 5.74
CA LEU A 89 2.41 -4.36 6.86
C LEU A 89 1.93 -5.77 7.18
N GLU A 90 1.91 -6.10 8.46
CA GLU A 90 1.35 -7.35 8.99
C GLU A 90 -0.08 -7.15 9.50
N VAL A 91 -0.94 -8.12 9.20
CA VAL A 91 -2.29 -8.25 9.73
C VAL A 91 -2.40 -9.59 10.44
N LEU A 92 -2.56 -9.58 11.76
CA LEU A 92 -2.72 -10.75 12.60
C LEU A 92 -4.18 -11.24 12.51
N SER A 93 -4.38 -12.50 12.13
CA SER A 93 -5.68 -13.15 12.18
C SER A 93 -6.10 -13.32 13.65
N ARG A 94 -7.41 -13.34 13.91
CA ARG A 94 -7.93 -13.64 15.26
C ARG A 94 -7.60 -15.07 15.70
#